data_AF-A0A968UK41-F1
#
_entry.id   AF-A0A968UK41-F1
#
_cell.length_a   1.000
_cell.length_b   1.000
_cell.length_c   1.000
_cell.angle_alpha   90.00
_cell.angle_beta   90.00
_cell.angle_gamma   90.00
#
_symmetry.space_group_name_H-M   'P 1'
#
loop_
_entity.id
_entity.type
_entity.pdbx_description
1 polymer ?
#
loop_
_entity_poly.entity_id
_entity_poly.type
_entity_poly.pdbx_seq_one_letter_code
_entity_poly.pdbx_strand_id
1 'polypeptide(L)'
;MKHLWGEMELARKIQTSLLPRSVKNLHADLEIAADMLPAENVGGDCYDVAFDRSGYLWFTIGDVSGHGVTPGLIMMMAQTIHTTITSNMDSDPRSLVVMINEILYKNVRERLREDHFMTFTALKYMGGGQFQHAGAHLSMIVYRKKTGICELIPTTGIYLNFKNTNTNPLRVCQIFSIMFCSILIPGMKL
;
A
#
# COMPACT_ATOMS: atom_id res chain seq x y z
N MET A 1 -0.59 29.42 17.73
CA MET A 1 -0.52 28.98 16.33
C MET A 1 0.85 28.48 15.87
N LYS A 2 2.01 29.03 16.29
CA LYS A 2 3.35 28.53 15.87
C LYS A 2 3.68 27.07 16.27
N HIS A 3 3.09 26.56 17.36
CA HIS A 3 3.37 25.18 17.82
C HIS A 3 2.78 24.09 16.92
N LEU A 4 1.50 24.25 16.51
CA LEU A 4 0.79 23.28 15.66
C LEU A 4 1.46 23.09 14.28
N TRP A 5 1.97 24.18 13.69
CA TRP A 5 2.72 24.11 12.44
C TRP A 5 4.01 23.29 12.57
N GLY A 6 4.71 23.41 13.70
CA GLY A 6 5.91 22.62 13.98
C GLY A 6 5.60 21.13 14.19
N GLU A 7 4.50 20.80 14.85
CA GLU A 7 4.06 19.42 15.08
C GLU A 7 3.62 18.72 13.79
N MET A 8 2.90 19.44 12.93
CA MET A 8 2.49 18.93 11.62
C MET A 8 3.68 18.71 10.69
N GLU A 9 4.63 19.64 10.66
CA GLU A 9 5.85 19.49 9.87
C GLU A 9 6.72 18.32 10.36
N LEU A 10 6.82 18.13 11.67
CA LEU A 10 7.50 16.98 12.26
C LEU A 10 6.81 15.67 11.87
N ALA A 11 5.48 15.59 12.01
CA ALA A 11 4.72 14.41 11.63
C ALA A 11 4.87 14.09 10.13
N ARG A 12 4.84 15.10 9.26
CA ARG A 12 5.10 14.96 7.81
C ARG A 12 6.49 14.42 7.54
N LYS A 13 7.50 14.93 8.25
CA LYS A 13 8.89 14.45 8.13
C LYS A 13 9.03 13.00 8.57
N ILE A 14 8.36 12.60 9.65
CA ILE A 14 8.36 11.20 10.11
C ILE A 14 7.70 10.32 9.04
N GLN A 15 6.51 10.70 8.58
CA GLN A 15 5.75 9.98 7.55
C GLN A 15 6.59 9.73 6.28
N THR A 16 7.17 10.79 5.73
CA THR A 16 7.99 10.72 4.53
C THR A 16 9.29 9.93 4.73
N SER A 17 9.84 9.91 5.95
CA SER A 17 11.03 9.12 6.26
C SER A 17 10.80 7.61 6.35
N LEU A 18 9.54 7.19 6.53
CA LEU A 18 9.12 5.79 6.57
C LEU A 18 8.82 5.22 5.18
N LEU A 19 8.65 6.09 4.17
CA LEU A 19 8.47 5.64 2.79
C LEU A 19 9.79 5.10 2.22
N PRO A 20 9.74 4.15 1.29
CA PRO A 20 10.93 3.64 0.61
C PRO A 20 11.75 4.76 -0.03
N ARG A 21 13.01 4.95 0.41
CA ARG A 21 13.90 6.01 -0.11
C ARG A 21 14.26 5.84 -1.59
N SER A 22 14.30 4.60 -2.06
CA SER A 22 14.53 4.27 -3.46
C SER A 22 13.91 2.91 -3.75
N VAL A 23 13.16 2.86 -4.84
CA VAL A 23 12.59 1.61 -5.37
C VAL A 23 13.27 1.15 -6.66
N LYS A 24 14.26 1.91 -7.14
CA LYS A 24 14.99 1.62 -8.38
C LYS A 24 15.83 0.37 -8.23
N ASN A 25 15.82 -0.49 -9.25
CA ASN A 25 16.62 -1.71 -9.36
C ASN A 25 16.47 -2.67 -8.16
N LEU A 26 15.32 -2.64 -7.46
CA LEU A 26 15.08 -3.55 -6.33
C LEU A 26 14.97 -5.01 -6.78
N HIS A 27 14.51 -5.28 -8.00
CA HIS A 27 14.29 -6.63 -8.49
C HIS A 27 14.71 -6.76 -9.96
N ALA A 28 15.39 -7.84 -10.33
CA ALA A 28 15.98 -8.01 -11.65
C ALA A 28 14.94 -8.00 -12.79
N ASP A 29 13.75 -8.57 -12.52
CA ASP A 29 12.68 -8.69 -13.52
C ASP A 29 11.79 -7.44 -13.63
N LEU A 30 11.94 -6.45 -12.74
CA LEU A 30 10.98 -5.34 -12.61
C LEU A 30 11.70 -4.00 -12.63
N GLU A 31 11.21 -3.09 -13.47
CA GLU A 31 11.48 -1.67 -13.28
C GLU A 31 10.38 -1.07 -12.40
N ILE A 32 10.79 -0.46 -11.30
CA ILE A 32 9.91 0.09 -10.29
C ILE A 32 10.27 1.56 -10.12
N ALA A 33 9.25 2.41 -10.18
CA ALA A 33 9.35 3.83 -9.87
C ALA A 33 8.18 4.20 -8.97
N ALA A 34 8.40 4.95 -7.90
CA ALA A 34 7.33 5.37 -7.02
C ALA A 34 7.65 6.79 -6.59
N ASP A 35 6.60 7.59 -6.46
CA ASP A 35 6.70 8.93 -5.93
C ASP A 35 5.46 9.21 -5.10
N MET A 36 5.62 9.98 -4.03
CA MET A 36 4.52 10.44 -3.19
C MET A 36 4.77 11.90 -2.87
N LEU A 37 3.88 12.76 -3.38
CA LEU A 37 3.88 14.18 -3.08
C LEU A 37 2.88 14.41 -1.94
N PRO A 38 3.33 14.59 -0.69
CA PRO A 38 2.43 14.85 0.41
C PRO A 38 1.69 16.18 0.21
N ALA A 39 0.45 16.25 0.67
CA ALA A 39 -0.28 17.51 0.75
C ALA A 39 0.40 18.49 1.72
N GLU A 40 -0.06 19.75 1.77
CA GLU A 40 0.43 20.76 2.73
C GLU A 40 0.31 20.31 4.20
N ASN A 41 -0.56 19.33 4.48
CA ASN A 41 -0.77 18.70 5.78
C ASN A 41 -0.34 17.22 5.77
N VAL A 42 -0.14 16.64 6.96
CA VAL A 42 0.07 15.18 7.14
C VAL A 42 -1.09 14.41 6.49
N GLY A 43 -0.76 13.45 5.63
CA GLY A 43 -1.72 12.70 4.81
C GLY A 43 -2.02 11.31 5.33
N GLY A 44 -3.10 10.70 4.85
CA GLY A 44 -3.42 9.28 5.07
C GLY A 44 -2.74 8.33 4.09
N ASP A 45 -2.19 8.85 2.99
CA ASP A 45 -1.62 8.07 1.91
C ASP A 45 -0.32 7.36 2.33
N CYS A 46 -0.16 6.12 1.87
CA CYS A 46 1.10 5.40 1.91
C CYS A 46 1.30 4.46 0.73
N TYR A 47 2.57 4.21 0.45
CA TYR A 47 2.99 3.04 -0.30
C TYR A 47 4.21 2.40 0.40
N ASP A 48 4.40 1.11 0.19
CA ASP A 48 5.58 0.40 0.65
C ASP A 48 6.03 -0.62 -0.39
N VAL A 49 7.34 -0.84 -0.49
CA VAL A 49 7.97 -1.84 -1.35
C VAL A 49 9.02 -2.56 -0.53
N ALA A 50 8.77 -3.83 -0.24
CA ALA A 50 9.60 -4.60 0.69
C ALA A 50 9.69 -6.06 0.28
N PHE A 51 10.75 -6.73 0.74
CA PHE A 51 10.88 -8.18 0.60
C PHE A 51 10.30 -8.87 1.84
N ASP A 52 9.55 -9.95 1.64
CA ASP A 52 9.21 -10.84 2.75
C ASP A 52 10.40 -11.74 3.13
N ARG A 53 10.25 -12.48 4.22
CA ARG A 53 11.26 -13.42 4.72
C ARG A 53 11.68 -14.47 3.69
N SER A 54 10.77 -14.84 2.78
CA SER A 54 10.99 -15.80 1.71
C SER A 54 11.62 -15.17 0.46
N GLY A 55 11.91 -13.88 0.47
CA GLY A 55 12.52 -13.15 -0.64
C GLY A 55 11.55 -12.76 -1.75
N TYR A 56 10.23 -12.89 -1.55
CA TYR A 56 9.25 -12.37 -2.49
C TYR A 56 9.11 -10.87 -2.33
N LEU A 57 8.97 -10.16 -3.45
CA LEU A 57 8.75 -8.73 -3.44
C LEU A 57 7.27 -8.40 -3.23
N TRP A 58 7.01 -7.48 -2.31
CA TRP A 58 5.70 -6.96 -1.98
C TRP A 58 5.57 -5.50 -2.34
N PHE A 59 4.35 -5.13 -2.73
CA PHE A 59 3.92 -3.76 -2.94
C PHE A 59 2.66 -3.54 -2.12
N THR A 60 2.58 -2.44 -1.40
CA THR A 60 1.34 -2.04 -0.74
C THR A 60 1.04 -0.59 -1.03
N ILE A 61 -0.25 -0.27 -1.16
CA ILE A 61 -0.75 1.09 -1.34
C ILE A 61 -2.00 1.23 -0.48
N GLY A 62 -2.14 2.37 0.19
CA GLY A 62 -3.37 2.69 0.89
C GLY A 62 -3.54 4.16 1.19
N ASP A 63 -4.74 4.51 1.63
CA ASP A 63 -5.16 5.85 1.99
C ASP A 63 -6.15 5.76 3.16
N VAL A 64 -5.83 6.49 4.23
CA VAL A 64 -6.67 6.63 5.43
C VAL A 64 -7.60 7.82 5.28
N SER A 65 -8.90 7.59 5.47
CA SER A 65 -9.92 8.63 5.40
C SER A 65 -9.61 9.81 6.33
N GLY A 66 -9.66 11.03 5.81
CA GLY A 66 -9.41 12.27 6.55
C GLY A 66 -8.00 12.82 6.32
N HIS A 67 -7.63 13.86 7.07
CA HIS A 67 -6.30 14.47 7.00
C HIS A 67 -5.81 14.90 8.39
N GLY A 68 -4.49 15.10 8.52
CA GLY A 68 -3.85 15.52 9.75
C GLY A 68 -3.11 14.39 10.46
N VAL A 69 -2.80 14.60 11.74
CA VAL A 69 -1.90 13.71 12.49
C VAL A 69 -2.51 12.33 12.73
N THR A 70 -3.82 12.25 13.05
CA THR A 70 -4.49 10.96 13.33
C THR A 70 -4.46 10.00 12.13
N PRO A 71 -4.87 10.40 10.91
CA PRO A 71 -4.70 9.55 9.72
C PRO A 71 -3.25 9.12 9.46
N GLY A 72 -2.29 10.04 9.63
CA GLY A 72 -0.86 9.72 9.52
C GLY A 72 -0.40 8.67 10.54
N LEU A 73 -0.89 8.74 11.78
CA LEU A 73 -0.61 7.72 12.81
C LEU A 73 -1.20 6.36 12.44
N ILE A 74 -2.45 6.32 11.96
CA ILE A 74 -3.12 5.08 11.53
C ILE A 74 -2.35 4.44 10.35
N MET A 75 -1.91 5.25 9.41
CA MET A 75 -1.08 4.82 8.29
C MET A 75 0.21 4.15 8.79
N MET A 76 0.93 4.81 9.71
CA MET A 76 2.17 4.25 10.27
C MET A 76 1.92 2.94 11.02
N MET A 77 0.78 2.80 11.71
CA MET A 77 0.38 1.53 12.33
C MET A 77 0.21 0.45 11.26
N ALA A 78 -0.54 0.73 10.19
CA ALA A 78 -0.76 -0.22 9.10
C ALA A 78 0.57 -0.67 8.46
N GLN A 79 1.47 0.28 8.17
CA GLN A 79 2.79 -0.02 7.61
C GLN A 79 3.64 -0.86 8.57
N THR A 80 3.66 -0.53 9.87
CA THR A 80 4.41 -1.30 10.88
C THR A 80 3.89 -2.73 11.01
N ILE A 81 2.56 -2.91 11.01
CA ILE A 81 1.93 -4.24 11.02
C ILE A 81 2.29 -5.01 9.77
N HIS A 82 2.21 -4.37 8.59
CA HIS A 82 2.62 -4.96 7.31
C HIS A 82 4.06 -5.49 7.38
N THR A 83 5.03 -4.63 7.69
CA THR A 83 6.45 -5.01 7.77
C THR A 83 6.69 -6.11 8.80
N THR A 84 6.01 -6.05 9.94
CA THR A 84 6.15 -7.06 11.00
C THR A 84 5.66 -8.43 10.53
N ILE A 85 4.49 -8.49 9.87
CA ILE A 85 3.93 -9.75 9.38
C ILE A 85 4.81 -10.33 8.28
N THR A 86 5.15 -9.55 7.25
CA THR A 86 5.92 -10.03 6.09
C THR A 86 7.36 -10.42 6.44
N SER A 87 7.96 -9.78 7.45
CA SER A 87 9.33 -10.13 7.91
C SER A 87 9.39 -11.41 8.75
N ASN A 88 8.27 -11.83 9.35
CA ASN A 88 8.26 -12.94 10.32
C ASN A 88 7.48 -14.16 9.84
N MET A 89 6.52 -13.98 8.93
CA MET A 89 5.59 -15.01 8.51
C MET A 89 5.48 -15.09 6.99
N ASP A 90 5.44 -16.30 6.47
CA ASP A 90 5.02 -16.53 5.09
C ASP A 90 3.50 -16.40 5.02
N SER A 91 3.04 -15.30 4.42
CA SER A 91 1.62 -15.03 4.23
C SER A 91 1.32 -14.75 2.76
N ASP A 92 0.07 -15.01 2.38
CA ASP A 92 -0.50 -14.50 1.15
C ASP A 92 -1.15 -13.13 1.39
N PRO A 93 -1.34 -12.30 0.33
CA PRO A 93 -1.92 -10.97 0.47
C PRO A 93 -3.26 -10.91 1.19
N ARG A 94 -4.13 -11.93 1.07
CA ARG A 94 -5.43 -11.93 1.75
C ARG A 94 -5.24 -12.11 3.24
N SER A 95 -4.42 -13.07 3.65
CA SER A 95 -4.09 -13.31 5.06
C SER A 95 -3.48 -12.06 5.70
N LEU A 96 -2.58 -11.37 4.99
CA LEU A 96 -2.00 -10.10 5.41
C LEU A 96 -3.08 -9.02 5.66
N VAL A 97 -3.98 -8.80 4.70
CA VAL A 97 -5.05 -7.80 4.79
C VAL A 97 -5.98 -8.07 5.98
N VAL A 98 -6.35 -9.34 6.22
CA VAL A 98 -7.20 -9.73 7.36
C VAL A 98 -6.50 -9.40 8.68
N MET A 99 -5.24 -9.79 8.85
CA MET A 99 -4.48 -9.54 10.08
C MET A 99 -4.29 -8.03 10.33
N ILE A 100 -3.99 -7.25 9.28
CA ILE A 100 -3.91 -5.79 9.40
C ILE A 100 -5.26 -5.22 9.86
N ASN A 101 -6.37 -5.65 9.25
CA ASN A 101 -7.70 -5.17 9.63
C ASN A 101 -8.04 -5.47 11.09
N GLU A 102 -7.76 -6.69 11.57
CA GLU A 102 -8.04 -7.08 12.96
C GLU A 102 -7.26 -6.23 13.96
N ILE A 103 -5.96 -6.03 13.71
CA ILE A 103 -5.09 -5.25 14.60
C ILE A 103 -5.48 -3.77 14.54
N LEU A 104 -5.75 -3.22 13.35
CA LEU A 104 -6.21 -1.84 13.20
C LEU A 104 -7.57 -1.64 13.86
N TYR A 105 -8.52 -2.57 13.71
CA TYR A 105 -9.82 -2.46 14.35
C TYR A 105 -9.71 -2.35 15.87
N LYS A 106 -8.90 -3.20 16.49
CA LYS A 106 -8.63 -3.14 17.93
C LYS A 106 -7.96 -1.84 18.37
N ASN A 107 -6.99 -1.35 17.60
CA ASN A 107 -6.24 -0.15 17.98
C ASN A 107 -6.97 1.16 17.66
N VAL A 108 -7.58 1.27 16.50
CA VAL A 108 -8.24 2.49 16.02
C VAL A 108 -9.65 2.58 16.57
N ARG A 109 -10.51 1.59 16.32
CA ARG A 109 -11.92 1.63 16.76
C ARG A 109 -12.08 1.47 18.27
N GLU A 110 -11.43 0.47 18.86
CA GLU A 110 -11.69 0.13 20.27
C GLU A 110 -10.86 0.95 21.26
N ARG A 111 -9.58 1.22 20.95
CA ARG A 111 -8.66 1.92 21.86
C ARG A 111 -8.61 3.42 21.63
N LEU A 112 -8.31 3.85 20.40
CA LEU A 112 -8.28 5.28 20.05
C LEU A 112 -9.68 5.89 19.98
N ARG A 113 -10.72 5.06 19.78
CA ARG A 113 -12.12 5.47 19.59
C ARG A 113 -12.29 6.39 18.38
N GLU A 114 -11.56 6.08 17.32
CA GLU A 114 -11.59 6.79 16.05
C GLU A 114 -12.32 5.96 14.98
N ASP A 115 -13.01 6.67 14.10
CA ASP A 115 -13.87 6.08 13.06
C ASP A 115 -13.22 6.09 11.66
N HIS A 116 -11.98 6.53 11.56
CA HIS A 116 -11.20 6.55 10.33
C HIS A 116 -11.06 5.14 9.73
N PHE A 117 -11.35 4.98 8.45
CA PHE A 117 -11.08 3.75 7.71
C PHE A 117 -9.91 3.92 6.77
N MET A 118 -9.36 2.81 6.28
CA MET A 118 -8.26 2.83 5.33
C MET A 118 -8.58 1.96 4.12
N THR A 119 -8.45 2.54 2.94
CA THR A 119 -8.35 1.76 1.70
C THR A 119 -6.93 1.19 1.61
N PHE A 120 -6.79 -0.06 1.21
CA PHE A 120 -5.49 -0.72 1.20
C PHE A 120 -5.49 -1.89 0.22
N THR A 121 -4.43 -2.03 -0.55
CA THR A 121 -4.19 -3.19 -1.41
C THR A 121 -2.75 -3.65 -1.24
N ALA A 122 -2.58 -4.96 -1.03
CA ALA A 122 -1.29 -5.63 -1.05
C ALA A 122 -1.14 -6.46 -2.32
N LEU A 123 0.04 -6.41 -2.93
CA LEU A 123 0.45 -7.23 -4.05
C LEU A 123 1.73 -7.98 -3.69
N LYS A 124 1.79 -9.26 -4.04
CA LYS A 124 2.97 -10.11 -3.93
C LYS A 124 3.39 -10.56 -5.32
N TYR A 125 4.62 -10.22 -5.72
CA TYR A 125 5.18 -10.64 -7.00
C TYR A 125 5.63 -12.10 -6.93
N MET A 126 5.10 -12.93 -7.81
CA MET A 126 5.35 -14.37 -7.84
C MET A 126 6.37 -14.78 -8.92
N GLY A 127 6.96 -13.82 -9.65
CA GLY A 127 7.81 -14.10 -10.81
C GLY A 127 7.02 -14.15 -12.13
N GLY A 128 7.73 -13.99 -13.25
CA GLY A 128 7.13 -14.14 -14.60
C GLY A 128 6.01 -13.15 -14.93
N GLY A 129 5.99 -11.99 -14.27
CA GLY A 129 4.89 -11.02 -14.38
C GLY A 129 3.61 -11.42 -13.64
N GLN A 130 3.63 -12.44 -12.78
CA GLN A 130 2.46 -12.83 -11.99
C GLN A 130 2.43 -12.14 -10.64
N PHE A 131 1.25 -11.65 -10.26
CA PHE A 131 1.01 -11.01 -8.97
C PHE A 131 -0.19 -11.66 -8.28
N GLN A 132 -0.02 -11.97 -7.01
CA GLN A 132 -1.12 -12.20 -6.09
C GLN A 132 -1.53 -10.86 -5.50
N HIS A 133 -2.84 -10.59 -5.33
CA HIS A 133 -3.29 -9.37 -4.69
C HIS A 133 -4.55 -9.56 -3.85
N ALA A 134 -4.69 -8.72 -2.82
CA ALA A 134 -5.89 -8.63 -1.99
C ALA A 134 -6.04 -7.23 -1.39
N GLY A 135 -7.27 -6.89 -1.01
CA GLY A 135 -7.61 -5.58 -0.45
C GLY A 135 -8.49 -4.74 -1.37
N ALA A 136 -8.93 -3.60 -0.86
CA ALA A 136 -9.77 -2.66 -1.57
C ALA A 136 -9.11 -1.28 -1.55
N HIS A 137 -8.66 -0.83 -2.72
CA HIS A 137 -8.21 0.52 -3.02
C HIS A 137 -8.74 0.91 -4.42
N LEU A 138 -8.08 1.83 -5.12
CA LEU A 138 -8.35 2.10 -6.53
C LEU A 138 -8.00 0.89 -7.41
N SER A 139 -8.72 0.74 -8.52
CA SER A 139 -8.41 -0.30 -9.52
C SER A 139 -6.99 -0.12 -10.04
N MET A 140 -6.30 -1.22 -10.33
CA MET A 140 -4.99 -1.18 -10.96
C MET A 140 -5.13 -0.97 -12.47
N ILE A 141 -4.31 -0.12 -13.06
CA ILE A 141 -4.23 0.10 -14.50
C ILE A 141 -3.09 -0.77 -14.99
N VAL A 142 -3.42 -1.67 -15.91
CA VAL A 142 -2.45 -2.53 -16.57
C VAL A 142 -2.40 -2.17 -18.04
N TYR A 143 -1.22 -1.76 -18.49
CA TYR A 143 -0.96 -1.52 -19.90
C TYR A 143 -0.27 -2.75 -20.53
N ARG A 144 -0.86 -3.30 -21.58
CA ARG A 144 -0.32 -4.48 -22.27
C ARG A 144 0.36 -4.04 -23.55
N LYS A 145 1.69 -3.84 -23.52
CA LYS A 145 2.49 -3.40 -24.67
C LYS A 145 2.25 -4.22 -25.95
N LYS A 146 2.06 -5.54 -25.83
CA LYS A 146 1.80 -6.42 -26.99
C LYS A 146 0.50 -6.10 -27.72
N THR A 147 -0.52 -5.63 -27.01
CA THR A 147 -1.86 -5.35 -27.57
C THR A 147 -2.16 -3.85 -27.65
N GLY A 148 -1.37 -3.00 -26.97
CA GLY A 148 -1.65 -1.58 -26.82
C GLY A 148 -2.87 -1.27 -25.92
N ILE A 149 -3.40 -2.27 -25.21
CA ILE A 149 -4.63 -2.13 -24.41
C ILE A 149 -4.28 -1.72 -22.98
N CYS A 150 -5.06 -0.78 -22.46
CA CYS A 150 -5.11 -0.42 -21.06
C CYS A 150 -6.35 -1.09 -20.43
N GLU A 151 -6.15 -1.91 -19.41
CA GLU A 151 -7.22 -2.58 -18.68
C GLU A 151 -7.22 -2.16 -17.21
N LEU A 152 -8.41 -2.13 -16.61
CA LEU A 152 -8.58 -1.91 -15.18
C LEU A 152 -8.77 -3.25 -14.48
N ILE A 153 -7.82 -3.62 -13.62
CA ILE A 153 -7.95 -4.77 -12.73
C ILE A 153 -8.54 -4.26 -11.41
N PRO A 154 -9.79 -4.61 -11.08
CA PRO A 154 -10.40 -4.14 -9.85
C PRO A 154 -9.69 -4.76 -8.64
N THR A 155 -9.36 -3.91 -7.67
CA THR A 155 -9.01 -4.39 -6.32
C THR A 155 -10.32 -4.65 -5.58
N THR A 156 -10.48 -5.87 -5.07
CA THR A 156 -11.72 -6.29 -4.41
C THR A 156 -11.37 -6.88 -3.05
N GLY A 157 -12.07 -6.45 -2.01
CA GLY A 157 -11.74 -6.82 -0.63
C GLY A 157 -12.53 -5.96 0.35
N ILE A 158 -11.97 -5.78 1.54
CA ILE A 158 -12.52 -4.90 2.57
C ILE A 158 -11.68 -3.63 2.67
N TYR A 159 -12.31 -2.54 3.08
CA TYR A 159 -11.59 -1.46 3.72
C TYR A 159 -11.14 -1.93 5.12
N LEU A 160 -10.01 -1.43 5.58
CA LEU A 160 -9.48 -1.72 6.90
C LEU A 160 -10.17 -0.87 7.98
N ASN A 161 -10.08 -1.32 9.23
CA ASN A 161 -10.81 -0.80 10.39
C ASN A 161 -12.33 -1.09 10.35
N PHE A 162 -12.72 -2.25 9.83
CA PHE A 162 -14.11 -2.71 9.85
C PHE A 162 -14.26 -4.05 10.57
N LYS A 163 -15.38 -4.23 11.29
CA LYS A 163 -15.67 -5.45 12.06
C LYS A 163 -15.89 -6.69 11.17
N ASN A 164 -16.24 -6.50 9.91
CA ASN A 164 -16.51 -7.59 8.98
C ASN A 164 -15.24 -7.98 8.22
N THR A 165 -14.76 -9.21 8.44
CA THR A 165 -13.58 -9.78 7.78
C THR A 165 -13.91 -10.64 6.56
N ASN A 166 -15.13 -10.56 6.01
CA ASN A 166 -15.48 -11.23 4.75
C ASN A 166 -14.69 -10.63 3.57
N THR A 167 -13.44 -11.02 3.45
CA THR A 167 -12.56 -10.70 2.33
C THR A 167 -12.88 -11.62 1.16
N ASN A 168 -12.99 -11.05 -0.03
CA ASN A 168 -13.04 -11.81 -1.29
C ASN A 168 -11.84 -12.77 -1.42
N PRO A 169 -11.95 -13.85 -2.23
CA PRO A 169 -10.85 -14.79 -2.42
C PRO A 169 -9.60 -14.10 -2.98
N LEU A 170 -8.43 -14.65 -2.64
CA LEU A 170 -7.14 -14.23 -3.18
C LEU A 170 -7.20 -14.26 -4.71
N ARG A 171 -6.73 -13.20 -5.36
CA ARG A 171 -6.72 -13.11 -6.82
C ARG A 171 -5.30 -13.17 -7.36
N VAL A 172 -5.15 -13.84 -8.49
CA VAL A 172 -3.92 -13.90 -9.27
C VAL A 172 -4.17 -13.18 -10.59
N CYS A 173 -3.27 -12.28 -10.96
CA CYS A 173 -3.30 -11.62 -12.24
C CYS A 173 -1.92 -11.62 -12.89
N GLN A 174 -1.89 -11.60 -14.22
CA GLN A 174 -0.65 -11.53 -14.99
C GLN A 174 -0.49 -10.13 -15.56
N ILE A 175 0.53 -9.43 -15.04
CA ILE A 175 0.83 -8.05 -15.32
C ILE A 175 2.16 -7.94 -16.06
N PHE A 176 2.14 -7.24 -17.20
CA PHE A 176 3.36 -6.91 -17.97
C PHE A 176 3.77 -5.44 -17.82
N SER A 177 2.86 -4.58 -17.32
CA SER A 177 3.13 -3.19 -16.94
C SER A 177 2.05 -2.68 -15.99
N ILE A 178 2.44 -2.13 -14.83
CA ILE A 178 1.55 -1.43 -13.90
C ILE A 178 1.77 0.07 -14.08
N MET A 179 0.71 0.86 -14.11
CA MET A 179 0.80 2.32 -13.98
C MET A 179 -0.15 2.77 -12.87
N PHE A 180 0.34 2.96 -11.65
CA PHE A 180 -0.33 3.78 -10.62
C PHE A 180 0.72 4.38 -9.70
N CYS A 181 0.55 5.67 -9.36
CA CYS A 181 1.57 6.53 -8.73
C CYS A 181 2.96 6.34 -9.37
N SER A 182 3.04 6.69 -10.65
CA SER A 182 4.27 6.81 -11.45
C SER A 182 5.28 5.65 -11.40
N ILE A 183 4.83 4.38 -11.42
CA ILE A 183 5.68 3.26 -11.84
C ILE A 183 5.79 3.28 -13.38
N LEU A 184 6.86 3.87 -13.91
CA LEU A 184 7.25 3.81 -15.33
C LEU A 184 8.16 2.60 -15.56
N ILE A 185 7.88 1.83 -16.61
CA ILE A 185 8.73 0.77 -17.17
C ILE A 185 9.53 1.38 -18.34
N PRO A 186 10.80 1.00 -18.58
CA PRO A 186 11.68 1.79 -19.43
C PRO A 186 11.26 1.65 -20.89
N GLY A 187 11.23 2.79 -21.60
CA GLY A 187 11.04 2.83 -23.06
C GLY A 187 9.87 3.70 -23.54
N MET A 188 9.08 4.30 -22.65
CA MET A 188 8.18 5.39 -23.02
C MET A 188 8.89 6.73 -22.80
N LYS A 189 9.43 7.31 -23.87
CA LYS A 189 9.56 8.77 -23.94
C LYS A 189 8.16 9.31 -24.23
N LEU A 190 7.74 10.35 -23.51
CA LEU A 190 6.63 11.20 -23.95
C LEU A 190 6.87 11.70 -25.37
#